data_AF-A0A9D0J3J2-F1
#
_entry.id   AF-A0A9D0J3J2-F1
#
_cell.length_a   1.000
_cell.length_b   1.000
_cell.length_c   1.000
_cell.angle_alpha   90.00
_cell.angle_beta   90.00
_cell.angle_gamma   90.00
#
_symmetry.space_group_name_H-M   'P 1'
#
loop_
_entity.id
_entity.type
_entity.pdbx_description
1 polymer ?
#
loop_
_entity_poly.entity_id
_entity_poly.type
_entity_poly.pdbx_seq_one_letter_code
_entity_poly.pdbx_strand_id
1 'polypeptide(L)'
;MKKTLLSLITAVALTSSLYAYDAAKAAQFDTFYSHLTQKACANSKLFISAEETMKMVREGKPVTLLDVRTDGEASVLGLNGSNALHIPLEHLFEKASLEKLPGDRPVLILCHSGTRATMAAVSLKMAGIKNVQVVKGGMVALATADNPKNAPIIKEKK
;
A
#
# COMPACT_ATOMS: atom_id res chain seq x y z
N MET A 1 -39.78 -42.69 8.40
CA MET A 1 -38.31 -42.86 8.22
C MET A 1 -37.79 -42.41 6.85
N LYS A 2 -38.38 -42.79 5.71
CA LYS A 2 -37.89 -42.35 4.39
C LYS A 2 -38.00 -40.83 4.13
N LYS A 3 -39.07 -40.18 4.61
CA LYS A 3 -39.28 -38.72 4.43
C LYS A 3 -38.34 -37.84 5.28
N THR A 4 -37.98 -38.30 6.49
CA THR A 4 -37.02 -37.62 7.36
C THR A 4 -35.58 -37.75 6.84
N LEU A 5 -35.24 -38.91 6.26
CA LEU A 5 -33.94 -39.12 5.61
C LEU A 5 -33.78 -38.24 4.36
N LEU A 6 -34.83 -38.12 3.54
CA LEU A 6 -34.80 -37.28 2.35
C LEU A 6 -34.66 -35.79 2.69
N SER A 7 -35.36 -35.32 3.73
CA SER A 7 -35.24 -33.95 4.23
C SER A 7 -33.83 -33.63 4.74
N LEU A 8 -33.17 -34.58 5.40
CA LEU A 8 -31.82 -34.42 5.93
C LEU A 8 -30.79 -34.33 4.78
N ILE A 9 -30.95 -35.15 3.74
CA ILE A 9 -30.09 -35.15 2.55
C ILE A 9 -30.22 -33.81 1.80
N THR A 10 -31.43 -33.27 1.64
CA THR A 10 -31.61 -31.94 1.04
C THR A 10 -31.01 -30.82 1.88
N ALA A 11 -31.10 -30.88 3.22
CA ALA A 11 -30.48 -29.88 4.09
C ALA A 11 -28.94 -29.88 3.96
N VAL A 12 -28.32 -31.06 3.90
CA VAL A 12 -26.86 -31.19 3.70
C VAL A 12 -26.44 -30.71 2.30
N ALA A 13 -27.22 -31.02 1.26
CA ALA A 13 -26.93 -30.57 -0.10
C ALA A 13 -27.09 -29.05 -0.29
N LEU A 14 -28.00 -28.39 0.44
CA LEU A 14 -28.04 -26.92 0.46
C LEU A 14 -26.84 -26.32 1.20
N THR A 15 -26.30 -27.00 2.22
CA THR A 15 -25.15 -26.48 2.98
C THR A 15 -23.79 -26.66 2.27
N SER A 16 -23.64 -27.59 1.34
CA SER A 16 -22.36 -27.75 0.62
C SER A 16 -22.04 -26.54 -0.29
N SER A 17 -23.07 -25.78 -0.69
CA SER A 17 -22.93 -24.52 -1.43
C SER A 17 -22.51 -23.34 -0.53
N LEU A 18 -22.44 -23.53 0.80
CA LEU A 18 -22.01 -22.51 1.77
C LEU A 18 -20.50 -22.52 2.04
N TYR A 19 -19.73 -23.43 1.44
CA TYR A 19 -18.27 -23.29 1.44
C TYR A 19 -17.89 -22.19 0.44
N ALA A 20 -17.95 -20.94 0.89
CA ALA A 20 -17.54 -19.73 0.17
C ALA A 20 -16.01 -19.64 -0.04
N TYR A 21 -15.36 -20.76 -0.31
CA TYR A 21 -13.94 -20.84 -0.60
C TYR A 21 -13.70 -20.54 -2.07
N ASP A 22 -13.10 -19.39 -2.35
CA ASP A 22 -12.66 -19.00 -3.68
C ASP A 22 -11.29 -19.61 -3.97
N ALA A 23 -11.29 -20.78 -4.62
CA ALA A 23 -10.07 -21.51 -4.95
C ALA A 23 -9.13 -20.72 -5.88
N ALA A 24 -9.67 -19.88 -6.76
CA ALA A 24 -8.87 -19.07 -7.68
C ALA A 24 -8.12 -17.97 -6.92
N LYS A 25 -8.81 -17.27 -6.02
CA LYS A 25 -8.19 -16.26 -5.15
C LYS A 25 -7.19 -16.89 -4.17
N ALA A 26 -7.50 -18.06 -3.63
CA ALA A 26 -6.58 -18.79 -2.78
C ALA A 26 -5.28 -19.17 -3.53
N ALA A 27 -5.37 -19.62 -4.77
CA ALA A 27 -4.19 -19.90 -5.60
C ALA A 27 -3.36 -18.64 -5.91
N GLN A 28 -4.02 -17.49 -6.11
CA GLN A 28 -3.33 -16.21 -6.28
C GLN A 28 -2.56 -15.79 -5.02
N PHE A 29 -3.19 -15.91 -3.85
CA PHE A 29 -2.52 -15.64 -2.57
C PHE A 29 -1.37 -16.61 -2.33
N ASP A 30 -1.56 -17.90 -2.57
CA ASP A 30 -0.50 -18.91 -2.44
C ASP A 30 0.71 -18.57 -3.33
N THR A 31 0.45 -18.26 -4.61
CA THR A 31 1.49 -17.82 -5.54
C THR A 31 2.26 -16.62 -4.98
N PHE A 32 1.56 -15.60 -4.48
CA PHE A 32 2.22 -14.42 -3.91
C PHE A 32 3.02 -14.73 -2.63
N TYR A 33 2.41 -15.43 -1.67
CA TYR A 33 3.00 -15.69 -0.36
C TYR A 33 4.10 -16.74 -0.39
N SER A 34 4.08 -17.67 -1.35
CA SER A 34 5.13 -18.68 -1.53
C SER A 34 6.53 -18.07 -1.69
N HIS A 35 6.60 -16.84 -2.19
CA HIS A 35 7.86 -16.10 -2.36
C HIS A 35 8.31 -15.37 -1.09
N LEU A 36 7.46 -15.20 -0.08
CA LEU A 36 7.78 -14.53 1.19
C LEU A 36 8.53 -15.45 2.18
N THR A 37 9.60 -16.08 1.69
CA THR A 37 10.51 -16.86 2.54
C THR A 37 11.21 -15.97 3.57
N GLN A 38 11.71 -16.55 4.67
CA GLN A 38 12.46 -15.80 5.68
C GLN A 38 13.63 -15.00 5.07
N LYS A 39 14.35 -15.61 4.11
CA LYS A 39 15.44 -14.96 3.38
C LYS A 39 14.93 -13.81 2.50
N ALA A 40 13.80 -13.98 1.80
CA ALA A 40 13.23 -12.94 0.97
C ALA A 40 12.75 -11.75 1.81
N CYS A 41 12.07 -12.02 2.93
CA CYS A 41 11.63 -11.00 3.88
C CYS A 41 12.81 -10.25 4.52
N ALA A 42 13.87 -10.96 4.91
CA ALA A 42 15.07 -10.37 5.49
C ALA A 42 15.83 -9.45 4.49
N ASN A 43 15.81 -9.79 3.21
CA ASN A 43 16.46 -9.00 2.15
C ASN A 43 15.50 -8.02 1.47
N SER A 44 14.28 -7.88 1.97
CA SER A 44 13.25 -7.07 1.35
C SER A 44 13.61 -5.59 1.43
N LYS A 45 13.68 -4.93 0.28
CA LYS A 45 13.80 -3.46 0.18
C LYS A 45 12.45 -2.75 0.31
N LEU A 46 11.53 -3.33 1.09
CA LEU A 46 10.18 -2.78 1.25
C LEU A 46 10.19 -1.46 2.00
N PHE A 47 11.11 -1.24 2.93
CA PHE A 47 11.16 -0.03 3.75
C PHE A 47 12.33 0.88 3.35
N ILE A 48 12.09 2.18 3.40
CA ILE A 48 13.09 3.25 3.31
C ILE A 48 12.95 4.15 4.54
N SER A 49 14.05 4.68 5.07
CA SER A 49 13.96 5.60 6.22
C SER A 49 13.47 6.99 5.79
N ALA A 50 12.92 7.75 6.73
CA ALA A 50 12.52 9.13 6.45
C ALA A 50 13.72 10.00 6.04
N GLU A 51 14.88 9.79 6.65
CA GLU A 51 16.11 10.54 6.37
C GLU A 51 16.63 10.28 4.96
N GLU A 52 16.65 9.02 4.51
CA GLU A 52 17.06 8.68 3.14
C GLU A 52 16.02 9.18 2.13
N THR A 53 14.73 9.07 2.45
CA THR A 53 13.64 9.65 1.63
C THR A 53 13.87 11.15 1.42
N MET A 54 14.08 11.90 2.51
CA MET A 54 14.37 13.34 2.46
C MET A 54 15.67 13.63 1.71
N LYS A 55 16.70 12.78 1.85
CA LYS A 55 17.95 12.91 1.10
C LYS A 55 17.72 12.74 -0.39
N MET A 56 16.98 11.72 -0.82
CA MET A 56 16.68 11.50 -2.24
C MET A 56 15.93 12.69 -2.85
N VAL A 57 14.95 13.24 -2.13
CA VAL A 57 14.22 14.42 -2.61
C VAL A 57 15.13 15.65 -2.68
N ARG A 58 15.98 15.88 -1.67
CA ARG A 58 16.95 17.00 -1.67
C ARG A 58 17.97 16.92 -2.81
N GLU A 59 18.42 15.72 -3.13
CA GLU A 59 19.34 15.47 -4.25
C GLU A 59 18.66 15.56 -5.62
N GLY A 60 17.34 15.82 -5.66
CA GLY A 60 16.58 15.87 -6.91
C GLY A 60 16.49 14.52 -7.61
N LYS A 61 16.65 13.42 -6.88
CA LYS A 61 16.53 12.08 -7.47
C LYS A 61 15.10 11.90 -8.00
N PRO A 62 14.93 11.22 -9.15
CA PRO A 62 13.62 10.94 -9.70
C PRO A 62 12.93 9.92 -8.78
N VAL A 63 12.08 10.38 -7.88
CA VAL A 63 11.21 9.57 -7.01
C VAL A 63 9.83 10.17 -7.00
N THR A 64 8.82 9.38 -6.67
CA THR A 64 7.46 9.85 -6.38
C THR A 64 7.15 9.58 -4.93
N LEU A 65 6.76 10.62 -4.19
CA LEU A 65 6.20 10.50 -2.85
C LEU A 65 4.69 10.31 -2.98
N LEU A 66 4.18 9.13 -2.64
CA LEU A 66 2.76 8.82 -2.69
C LEU A 66 2.16 8.91 -1.28
N ASP A 67 1.31 9.89 -1.04
CA ASP A 67 0.50 10.00 0.16
C ASP A 67 -0.83 9.25 -0.03
N VAL A 68 -1.08 8.25 0.81
CA VAL A 68 -2.31 7.44 0.80
C VAL A 68 -3.25 7.75 1.96
N ARG A 69 -3.03 8.88 2.64
CA ARG A 69 -3.95 9.38 3.69
C ARG A 69 -5.24 9.91 3.08
N THR A 70 -6.21 10.19 3.94
CA THR A 70 -7.45 10.85 3.51
C THR A 70 -7.18 12.30 3.11
N ASP A 71 -8.11 12.90 2.36
CA ASP A 71 -8.03 14.31 1.98
C ASP A 71 -8.00 15.23 3.21
N GLY A 72 -8.72 14.89 4.27
CA GLY A 72 -8.72 15.67 5.53
C GLY A 72 -7.37 15.62 6.26
N GLU A 73 -6.67 14.49 6.24
CA GLU A 73 -5.31 14.41 6.80
C GLU A 73 -4.30 15.21 5.97
N ALA A 74 -4.43 15.16 4.63
CA ALA A 74 -3.55 15.84 3.69
C ALA A 74 -3.82 17.35 3.60
N SER A 75 -5.04 17.80 3.93
CA SER A 75 -5.38 19.22 4.01
C SER A 75 -4.76 19.91 5.22
N VAL A 76 -4.61 19.21 6.35
CA VAL A 76 -3.94 19.76 7.54
C VAL A 76 -2.44 19.88 7.28
N LEU A 77 -1.82 18.81 6.81
CA LEU A 77 -0.38 18.75 6.60
C LEU A 77 -0.09 17.98 5.32
N GLY A 78 0.21 18.70 4.24
CA GLY A 78 0.36 18.13 2.91
C GLY A 78 1.81 18.05 2.44
N LEU A 79 2.09 17.09 1.57
CA LEU A 79 3.32 17.08 0.78
C LEU A 79 3.25 18.16 -0.32
N ASN A 80 4.37 18.83 -0.57
CA ASN A 80 4.57 19.76 -1.66
C ASN A 80 5.76 19.31 -2.50
N GLY A 81 5.82 19.80 -3.74
CA GLY A 81 6.86 19.45 -4.69
C GLY A 81 6.29 18.72 -5.90
N SER A 82 6.98 18.83 -7.03
CA SER A 82 6.58 18.20 -8.29
C SER A 82 6.60 16.67 -8.26
N ASN A 83 7.23 16.09 -7.24
CA ASN A 83 7.31 14.66 -6.98
C ASN A 83 6.25 14.14 -6.00
N ALA A 84 5.42 15.01 -5.41
CA ALA A 84 4.34 14.62 -4.51
C ALA A 84 3.09 14.21 -5.29
N LEU A 85 2.54 13.05 -4.95
CA LEU A 85 1.29 12.52 -5.48
C LEU A 85 0.40 12.14 -4.31
N HIS A 86 -0.81 12.67 -4.26
CA HIS A 86 -1.80 12.33 -3.24
C HIS A 86 -2.92 11.51 -3.88
N ILE A 87 -3.10 10.28 -3.41
CA ILE A 87 -4.18 9.39 -3.81
C ILE A 87 -4.63 8.64 -2.56
N PRO A 88 -5.80 8.99 -1.98
CA PRO A 88 -6.33 8.27 -0.83
C PRO A 88 -6.40 6.76 -1.07
N LEU A 89 -6.13 5.97 -0.03
CA LEU A 89 -6.03 4.50 -0.15
C LEU A 89 -7.28 3.88 -0.77
N GLU A 90 -8.46 4.40 -0.46
CA GLU A 90 -9.75 3.98 -1.00
C GLU A 90 -9.84 4.08 -2.52
N HIS A 91 -9.12 5.03 -3.13
CA HIS A 91 -9.11 5.28 -4.57
C HIS A 91 -7.86 4.72 -5.27
N LEU A 92 -6.88 4.21 -4.51
CA LEU A 92 -5.57 3.83 -5.04
C LEU A 92 -5.62 2.73 -6.09
N PHE A 93 -6.50 1.75 -5.91
CA PHE A 93 -6.63 0.58 -6.79
C PHE A 93 -7.63 0.79 -7.93
N GLU A 94 -8.19 1.99 -8.07
CA GLU A 94 -8.94 2.36 -9.26
C GLU A 94 -7.99 2.45 -10.47
N LYS A 95 -8.47 2.05 -11.64
CA LYS A 95 -7.67 2.05 -12.87
C LYS A 95 -7.00 3.41 -13.15
N ALA A 96 -7.77 4.50 -13.03
CA ALA A 96 -7.29 5.85 -13.25
C ALA A 96 -6.21 6.29 -12.24
N SER A 97 -6.19 5.72 -11.04
CA SER A 97 -5.17 5.99 -10.03
C SER A 97 -3.89 5.20 -10.30
N LEU A 98 -4.02 3.93 -10.69
CA LEU A 98 -2.88 3.09 -11.04
C LEU A 98 -2.13 3.61 -12.27
N GLU A 99 -2.84 4.17 -13.25
CA GLU A 99 -2.24 4.80 -14.44
C GLU A 99 -1.42 6.06 -14.13
N LYS A 100 -1.64 6.70 -12.97
CA LYS A 100 -0.83 7.84 -12.50
C LYS A 100 0.49 7.41 -11.86
N LEU A 101 0.63 6.14 -11.48
CA LEU A 101 1.84 5.65 -10.84
C LEU A 101 2.96 5.49 -11.89
N PRO A 102 4.15 6.06 -11.65
CA PRO A 102 5.23 5.96 -12.61
C PRO A 102 5.80 4.54 -12.68
N GLY A 103 6.08 4.08 -13.89
CA GLY A 103 6.80 2.82 -14.14
C GLY A 103 8.33 2.97 -14.18
N ASP A 104 8.84 4.20 -14.30
CA ASP A 104 10.24 4.52 -14.56
C ASP A 104 11.05 4.85 -13.30
N ARG A 105 10.39 5.12 -12.17
CA ARG A 105 11.03 5.63 -10.96
C ARG A 105 10.43 5.04 -9.68
N PRO A 106 11.14 5.09 -8.53
CA PRO A 106 10.62 4.57 -7.27
C PRO A 106 9.40 5.35 -6.77
N VAL A 107 8.40 4.62 -6.28
CA VAL A 107 7.25 5.16 -5.58
C VAL A 107 7.42 4.90 -4.09
N LEU A 108 7.61 5.96 -3.33
CA LEU A 108 7.80 5.97 -1.88
C LEU A 108 6.46 6.31 -1.23
N ILE A 109 5.81 5.29 -0.68
CA ILE A 109 4.46 5.38 -0.15
C ILE A 109 4.52 5.74 1.33
N LEU A 110 3.67 6.67 1.74
CA LEU A 110 3.49 7.04 3.14
C LEU A 110 2.01 7.17 3.50
N CYS A 111 1.75 6.97 4.78
CA CYS A 111 0.49 7.35 5.40
C CYS A 111 0.81 8.11 6.70
N HIS A 112 -0.05 8.08 7.71
CA HIS A 112 0.27 8.70 9.01
C HIS A 112 1.51 8.07 9.68
N SER A 113 1.50 6.76 9.94
CA SER A 113 2.57 6.05 10.70
C SER A 113 3.24 4.89 9.94
N GLY A 114 2.70 4.49 8.78
CA GLY A 114 3.27 3.47 7.89
C GLY A 114 2.40 2.23 7.66
N THR A 115 1.39 1.94 8.49
CA THR A 115 0.59 0.70 8.37
C THR A 115 -0.19 0.62 7.06
N ARG A 116 -1.01 1.64 6.74
CA ARG A 116 -1.75 1.74 5.47
C ARG A 116 -0.81 1.69 4.25
N ALA A 117 0.32 2.40 4.33
CA ALA A 117 1.33 2.39 3.27
C ALA A 117 1.94 1.00 3.04
N THR A 118 2.12 0.21 4.10
CA THR A 118 2.63 -1.17 4.00
C THR A 118 1.64 -2.07 3.27
N MET A 119 0.35 -1.99 3.63
CA MET A 119 -0.72 -2.73 2.93
C MET A 119 -0.80 -2.34 1.45
N ALA A 120 -0.73 -1.03 1.17
CA ALA A 120 -0.71 -0.51 -0.19
C ALA A 120 0.49 -1.03 -0.99
N ALA A 121 1.70 -0.93 -0.45
CA ALA A 121 2.92 -1.36 -1.13
C ALA A 121 2.92 -2.87 -1.45
N VAL A 122 2.47 -3.70 -0.50
CA VAL A 122 2.33 -5.15 -0.70
C VAL A 122 1.31 -5.43 -1.83
N SER A 123 0.14 -4.79 -1.78
CA SER A 123 -0.92 -4.97 -2.77
C SER A 123 -0.52 -4.47 -4.16
N LEU A 124 0.22 -3.35 -4.26
CA LEU A 124 0.75 -2.86 -5.52
C LEU A 124 1.80 -3.81 -6.10
N LYS A 125 2.66 -4.40 -5.27
CA LYS A 125 3.61 -5.46 -5.70
C LYS A 125 2.88 -6.71 -6.20
N MET A 126 1.79 -7.12 -5.54
CA MET A 126 0.90 -8.20 -6.01
C MET A 126 0.31 -7.88 -7.38
N ALA A 127 -0.07 -6.62 -7.60
CA ALA A 127 -0.58 -6.12 -8.88
C ALA A 127 0.52 -5.91 -9.96
N GLY A 128 1.77 -6.28 -9.68
CA GLY A 128 2.88 -6.21 -10.63
C GLY A 128 3.68 -4.92 -10.61
N ILE A 129 3.35 -3.95 -9.75
CA ILE A 129 4.11 -2.71 -9.58
C ILE A 129 5.29 -2.99 -8.65
N LYS A 130 6.48 -3.15 -9.22
CA LYS A 130 7.65 -3.66 -8.49
C LYS A 130 8.40 -2.59 -7.68
N ASN A 131 8.47 -1.36 -8.19
CA ASN A 131 9.32 -0.29 -7.67
C ASN A 131 8.64 0.58 -6.59
N VAL A 132 8.07 -0.10 -5.59
CA VAL A 132 7.39 0.53 -4.45
C VAL A 132 8.11 0.23 -3.14
N GLN A 133 8.25 1.27 -2.32
CA GLN A 133 8.81 1.21 -0.97
C GLN A 133 7.92 2.01 -0.01
N VAL A 134 8.02 1.70 1.28
CA VAL A 134 7.27 2.32 2.37
C VAL A 134 8.20 3.22 3.15
N VAL A 135 7.80 4.47 3.35
CA VAL A 135 8.51 5.39 4.25
C VAL A 135 8.27 4.93 5.69
N LYS A 136 9.33 4.47 6.35
CA LYS A 136 9.27 3.98 7.73
C LYS A 136 8.85 5.12 8.67
N GLY A 137 7.81 4.88 9.46
CA GLY A 137 7.25 5.87 10.38
C GLY A 137 6.32 6.90 9.71
N GLY A 138 6.07 6.80 8.40
CA GLY A 138 5.11 7.61 7.67
C GLY A 138 5.36 9.12 7.75
N MET A 139 4.28 9.89 7.70
CA MET A 139 4.28 11.35 7.79
C MET A 139 4.89 11.84 9.11
N VAL A 140 4.69 11.12 10.23
CA VAL A 140 5.26 11.52 11.54
C VAL A 140 6.78 11.55 11.49
N ALA A 141 7.40 10.48 10.98
CA ALA A 141 8.86 10.42 10.85
C ALA A 141 9.36 11.39 9.78
N LEU A 142 8.63 11.54 8.67
CA LEU A 142 8.99 12.47 7.61
C LEU A 142 8.96 13.93 8.10
N ALA A 143 7.93 14.33 8.87
CA ALA A 143 7.83 15.66 9.47
C ALA A 143 8.90 15.93 10.50
N THR A 144 9.36 14.91 11.22
CA THR A 144 10.49 15.04 12.15
C THR A 144 11.82 15.22 11.40
N ALA A 145 11.97 14.54 10.26
CA ALA A 145 13.15 14.67 9.40
C ALA A 145 13.13 15.97 8.57
N ASP A 146 11.95 16.57 8.35
CA ASP A 146 11.77 17.84 7.69
C ASP A 146 12.14 18.99 8.64
N ASN A 147 12.95 19.94 8.17
CA ASN A 147 13.45 21.02 9.01
C ASN A 147 13.44 22.38 8.29
N PRO A 148 13.23 23.50 9.02
CA PRO A 148 13.12 24.84 8.41
C PRO A 148 14.37 25.31 7.66
N LYS A 149 15.53 24.69 7.94
CA LYS A 149 16.80 25.07 7.32
C LYS A 149 16.91 24.63 5.85
N ASN A 150 16.05 23.72 5.39
CA ASN A 150 16.29 22.96 4.16
C ASN A 150 15.13 22.99 3.13
N ALA A 151 14.28 24.02 3.15
CA ALA A 151 13.09 24.18 2.30
C ALA A 151 12.06 23.04 2.47
N PRO A 152 11.04 23.22 3.34
CA PRO A 152 10.21 22.13 3.78
C PRO A 152 9.37 21.56 2.63
N ILE A 153 9.42 20.24 2.49
CA ILE A 153 8.59 19.48 1.55
C ILE A 153 7.17 19.43 2.11
N ILE A 154 7.03 19.51 3.43
CA ILE A 154 5.75 19.52 4.10
C ILE A 154 5.30 20.97 4.32
N LYS A 155 4.05 21.30 3.96
CA LYS A 155 3.44 22.58 4.36
C LYS A 155 2.09 22.35 4.99
N GLU A 156 1.83 23.13 6.03
CA GLU A 156 0.47 23.41 6.46
C GLU A 156 -0.25 24.15 5.33
N LYS A 157 -1.39 23.62 4.88
CA LYS A 157 -2.28 24.38 4.01
C LYS A 157 -3.22 25.17 4.93
N LYS A 158 -3.09 26.49 4.88
CA LYS A 158 -4.01 27.42 5.54
C LYS A 158 -5.41 27.32 4.96
#